data_AF-A0A914QBY8-F1
#
_entry.id   AF-A0A914QBY8-F1
#
_cell.length_a   1.000
_cell.length_b   1.000
_cell.length_c   1.000
_cell.angle_alpha   90.00
_cell.angle_beta   90.00
_cell.angle_gamma   90.00
#
_symmetry.space_group_name_H-M   'P 1'
#
loop_
_entity.id
_entity.type
_entity.pdbx_description
1 polymer ?
#
loop_
_entity_poly.entity_id
_entity_poly.type
_entity_poly.pdbx_seq_one_letter_code
_entity_poly.pdbx_strand_id
1 'polypeptide(L)'
;MIVVSDGASDDNFDKQATHLHEKMLVKIAAVVTKSFNKDRLLPITRFDGSVFLLDQQQALSIWLWRQQRMWTENFAEYVEREKTLTNLMESSRHPQQQQQQPESPKKSKKKKQQPKPETKRTN
;
A
#
# COMPACT_ATOMS: atom_id res chain seq x y z
N MET A 1 1.42 -0.61 -19.35
CA MET A 1 0.45 -0.73 -20.46
C MET A 1 1.08 -0.20 -21.73
N ILE A 2 0.85 -0.85 -22.88
CA ILE A 2 1.32 -0.35 -24.18
C ILE A 2 0.09 -0.02 -25.02
N VAL A 3 0.04 1.21 -25.54
CA VAL A 3 -0.98 1.67 -26.46
C VAL A 3 -0.36 1.68 -27.85
N VAL A 4 -0.99 0.99 -28.80
CA VAL A 4 -0.59 1.03 -30.21
C VAL A 4 -1.74 1.66 -30.98
N SER A 5 -1.47 2.73 -31.70
CA SER A 5 -2.49 3.49 -32.42
C SER A 5 -1.97 3.88 -33.80
N ASP A 6 -2.78 3.61 -34.82
CA ASP A 6 -2.56 3.98 -36.21
C ASP A 6 -3.30 5.26 -36.61
N GLY A 7 -4.27 5.72 -35.80
CA GLY A 7 -5.10 6.90 -36.06
C GLY A 7 -5.63 7.57 -34.80
N ALA A 8 -5.92 8.87 -34.89
CA ALA A 8 -6.37 9.67 -33.75
C ALA A 8 -7.86 9.44 -33.47
N SER A 9 -8.21 9.27 -32.19
CA SER A 9 -9.59 9.48 -31.73
C SER A 9 -9.76 10.93 -31.30
N ASP A 10 -10.95 11.48 -31.54
CA ASP A 10 -11.36 12.81 -31.10
C ASP A 10 -12.00 12.82 -29.71
N ASP A 11 -12.08 11.66 -29.06
CA ASP A 11 -12.60 11.59 -27.70
C ASP A 11 -11.62 12.24 -26.71
N ASN A 12 -12.19 12.78 -25.62
CA ASN A 12 -11.39 13.29 -24.52
C ASN A 12 -11.03 12.15 -23.56
N PHE A 13 -9.75 11.75 -23.58
CA PHE A 13 -9.21 10.68 -22.75
C PHE A 13 -8.48 11.16 -21.49
N ASP A 14 -8.41 12.47 -21.24
CA ASP A 14 -7.56 13.04 -20.17
C ASP A 14 -7.97 12.53 -18.78
N LYS A 15 -9.28 12.39 -18.53
CA LYS A 15 -9.80 11.89 -17.25
C LYS A 15 -9.44 10.42 -17.03
N GLN A 16 -9.57 9.60 -18.08
CA GLN A 16 -9.30 8.17 -18.06
C GLN A 16 -7.79 7.92 -17.91
N ALA A 17 -6.96 8.66 -18.66
CA ALA A 17 -5.52 8.63 -18.54
C ALA A 17 -5.06 9.03 -17.14
N THR A 18 -5.61 10.11 -16.59
CA THR A 18 -5.31 10.55 -15.22
C THR A 18 -5.67 9.47 -14.19
N HIS A 19 -6.84 8.84 -14.33
CA HIS A 19 -7.26 7.75 -13.45
C HIS A 19 -6.30 6.54 -13.52
N LEU A 20 -5.84 6.17 -14.72
CA LEU A 20 -4.86 5.09 -14.94
C LEU A 20 -3.54 5.35 -14.22
N HIS A 21 -3.01 6.57 -14.33
CA HIS A 21 -1.74 6.94 -13.70
C HIS A 21 -1.85 7.05 -12.19
N GLU A 22 -2.93 7.65 -11.68
CA GLU A 22 -3.02 8.02 -10.26
C GLU A 22 -3.63 6.93 -9.38
N LYS A 23 -4.60 6.17 -9.91
CA LYS A 23 -5.28 5.13 -9.13
C LYS A 23 -4.69 3.75 -9.35
N MET A 24 -4.25 3.46 -10.57
CA MET A 24 -3.70 2.15 -10.91
C MET A 24 -2.17 2.15 -11.03
N LEU A 25 -1.51 3.31 -10.86
CA LEU A 25 -0.05 3.46 -10.89
C LEU A 25 0.59 2.85 -12.15
N VAL A 26 -0.11 2.93 -13.28
CA VAL A 26 0.31 2.30 -14.53
C VAL A 26 1.19 3.25 -15.34
N LYS A 27 2.38 2.78 -15.73
CA LYS A 27 3.17 3.46 -16.77
C LYS A 27 2.69 3.08 -18.16
N ILE A 28 2.55 4.07 -19.03
CA ILE A 28 2.00 3.90 -20.37
C ILE A 28 3.06 4.30 -21.40
N ALA A 29 3.33 3.39 -22.34
CA ALA A 29 4.09 3.70 -23.55
C ALA A 29 3.13 3.73 -24.75
N ALA A 30 3.37 4.62 -25.70
CA ALA A 30 2.58 4.73 -26.93
C ALA A 30 3.45 4.45 -28.15
N VAL A 31 2.93 3.66 -29.08
CA VAL A 31 3.57 3.36 -30.37
C VAL A 31 2.68 3.89 -31.48
N VAL A 32 3.23 4.75 -32.34
CA VAL A 32 2.48 5.42 -33.40
C VAL A 32 3.14 5.41 -34.77
N THR A 33 2.31 5.65 -35.78
CA THR A 33 2.73 5.88 -37.17
C THR A 33 3.31 7.28 -37.35
N LYS A 34 4.07 7.51 -38.44
CA LYS A 34 4.77 8.78 -38.72
C LYS A 34 3.84 9.99 -38.88
N SER A 35 2.58 9.76 -39.25
CA SER A 35 1.56 10.79 -39.47
C SER A 35 0.84 11.21 -38.19
N PHE A 36 1.14 10.58 -37.04
CA PHE A 36 0.38 10.80 -35.81
C PHE A 36 0.91 11.99 -34.99
N ASN A 37 0.00 12.78 -34.43
CA ASN A 37 0.33 13.91 -33.57
C ASN A 37 0.77 13.43 -32.17
N LYS A 38 2.08 13.50 -31.90
CA LYS A 38 2.68 13.11 -30.61
C LYS A 38 2.13 13.89 -29.43
N ASP A 39 1.74 15.15 -29.61
CA ASP A 39 1.25 16.02 -28.53
C ASP A 39 -0.06 15.49 -27.94
N ARG A 40 -0.89 14.81 -28.73
CA ARG A 40 -2.13 14.18 -28.23
C ARG A 40 -1.88 12.95 -27.35
N LEU A 41 -0.69 12.34 -27.41
CA LEU A 41 -0.32 11.19 -26.58
C LEU A 41 0.42 11.58 -25.31
N LEU A 42 0.90 12.81 -25.22
CA LEU A 42 1.58 13.27 -24.03
C LEU A 42 0.67 13.22 -22.78
N PRO A 43 -0.63 13.61 -22.84
CA PRO A 43 -1.53 13.44 -21.70
C PRO A 43 -1.72 11.97 -21.29
N ILE A 44 -1.68 11.05 -22.27
CA ILE A 44 -1.86 9.61 -22.03
C ILE A 44 -0.59 8.98 -21.45
N THR A 45 0.58 9.33 -21.96
CA THR A 45 1.85 8.72 -21.55
C THR A 45 2.52 9.42 -20.38
N ARG A 46 2.17 10.70 -20.12
CA ARG A 46 2.80 11.66 -19.19
C ARG A 46 4.28 11.98 -19.45
N PHE A 47 4.95 11.22 -20.30
CA PHE A 47 6.37 11.35 -20.58
C PHE A 47 6.62 11.30 -22.08
N ASP A 48 7.26 12.33 -22.61
CA ASP A 48 7.64 12.40 -24.03
C ASP A 48 8.53 11.21 -24.45
N GLY A 49 9.45 10.80 -23.58
CA GLY A 49 10.31 9.62 -23.77
C GLY A 49 9.60 8.27 -23.73
N SER A 50 8.27 8.24 -23.60
CA SER A 50 7.43 7.04 -23.67
C SER A 50 6.56 7.01 -24.94
N VAL A 51 6.76 7.94 -25.88
CA VAL A 51 6.13 7.93 -27.20
C VAL A 51 7.14 7.49 -28.26
N PHE A 52 6.82 6.41 -28.96
CA PHE A 52 7.70 5.76 -29.93
C PHE A 52 7.05 5.75 -31.31
N LEU A 53 7.86 5.93 -32.34
CA LEU A 53 7.45 5.61 -33.70
C LEU A 53 7.59 4.10 -33.96
N LEU A 54 6.82 3.59 -34.91
CA LEU A 54 6.87 2.18 -35.34
C LEU A 54 8.28 1.71 -35.74
N ASP A 55 9.11 2.57 -36.31
CA ASP A 55 10.50 2.27 -36.68
C ASP A 55 11.48 2.31 -35.49
N GLN A 56 11.03 2.76 -34.31
CA GLN A 56 11.84 2.87 -33.09
C GLN A 56 11.71 1.64 -32.18
N GLN A 57 11.59 0.44 -32.75
CA GLN A 57 11.41 -0.80 -32.00
C GLN A 57 12.53 -1.03 -30.96
N GLN A 58 13.78 -0.71 -31.29
CA GLN A 58 14.91 -0.84 -30.36
C GLN A 58 14.77 0.07 -29.15
N ALA A 59 14.32 1.32 -29.33
CA ALA A 59 14.10 2.25 -28.24
C ALA A 59 12.97 1.78 -27.32
N LEU A 60 11.88 1.25 -27.90
CA LEU A 60 10.80 0.63 -27.13
C LEU A 60 11.31 -0.57 -26.32
N SER A 61 12.12 -1.44 -26.91
CA SER A 61 12.71 -2.59 -26.20
C SER A 61 13.58 -2.16 -25.01
N ILE A 62 14.42 -1.12 -25.18
CA ILE A 62 15.24 -0.57 -24.09
C ILE A 62 14.35 0.02 -22.99
N TRP A 63 13.29 0.75 -23.36
CA TRP A 63 12.35 1.31 -22.39
C TRP A 63 11.66 0.22 -21.57
N LEU A 64 11.20 -0.85 -22.23
CA LEU A 64 10.58 -2.00 -21.56
C LEU A 64 11.55 -2.71 -20.61
N TRP A 65 12.79 -2.93 -21.04
CA TRP A 65 13.82 -3.51 -20.18
C TRP A 65 14.07 -2.65 -18.93
N ARG A 66 14.11 -1.32 -19.05
CA ARG A 66 14.25 -0.42 -17.90
C ARG A 66 13.08 -0.55 -16.93
N GLN A 67 11.84 -0.65 -17.44
CA GLN A 67 10.66 -0.83 -16.57
C GLN A 67 10.70 -2.18 -15.86
N GLN A 68 11.07 -3.26 -16.57
CA GLN A 68 11.20 -4.58 -15.98
C GLN A 68 12.27 -4.62 -14.90
N ARG A 69 13.45 -4.03 -15.16
CA ARG A 69 14.54 -3.97 -14.19
C ARG A 69 14.14 -3.19 -12.94
N MET A 70 13.53 -2.01 -13.11
CA MET A 70 13.01 -1.22 -11.99
C MET A 70 11.98 -2.02 -11.18
N TRP A 71 11.08 -2.74 -11.84
CA TRP A 71 10.13 -3.61 -11.14
C TRP A 71 10.86 -4.67 -10.31
N THR A 72 11.81 -5.40 -10.90
CA THR A 72 12.58 -6.44 -10.19
C THR A 72 13.33 -5.89 -8.99
N GLU A 73 13.94 -4.69 -9.10
CA GLU A 73 14.68 -4.04 -8.01
C GLU A 73 13.75 -3.61 -6.85
N ASN A 74 12.54 -3.14 -7.16
CA ASN A 74 11.61 -2.60 -6.16
C ASN A 74 10.55 -3.61 -5.68
N PHE A 75 10.50 -4.81 -6.27
CA PHE A 75 9.44 -5.78 -6.00
C PHE A 75 9.41 -6.25 -4.54
N ALA A 76 10.59 -6.46 -3.94
CA ALA A 76 10.67 -6.88 -2.54
C ALA A 76 10.06 -5.84 -1.59
N GLU A 77 10.37 -4.56 -1.80
CA GLU A 77 9.80 -3.46 -1.00
C GLU A 77 8.29 -3.32 -1.20
N TYR A 78 7.81 -3.54 -2.42
CA TYR A 78 6.38 -3.57 -2.72
C TYR A 78 5.67 -4.67 -1.92
N VAL A 79 6.20 -5.90 -1.92
CA VAL A 79 5.61 -7.03 -1.20
C VAL A 79 5.55 -6.76 0.31
N GLU A 80 6.61 -6.18 0.89
CA GLU A 80 6.61 -5.83 2.32
C GLU A 80 5.56 -4.75 2.63
N ARG A 81 5.44 -3.72 1.78
CA ARG A 81 4.42 -2.67 1.94
C ARG A 81 2.99 -3.24 1.91
N GLU A 82 2.70 -4.11 0.96
CA GLU A 82 1.38 -4.76 0.83
C GLU A 82 1.05 -5.62 2.07
N LYS A 83 2.03 -6.34 2.61
CA LYS A 83 1.85 -7.10 3.87
C LYS A 83 1.52 -6.17 5.04
N THR A 84 2.25 -5.07 5.21
CA THR A 84 1.94 -4.09 6.28
C THR A 84 0.56 -3.47 6.14
N LEU A 85 0.13 -3.12 4.92
CA LEU A 85 -1.21 -2.58 4.69
C LEU A 85 -2.31 -3.59 5.02
N THR A 86 -2.11 -4.84 4.64
CA THR A 86 -3.04 -5.94 4.94
C THR A 86 -3.16 -6.15 6.45
N ASN A 87 -2.03 -6.19 7.17
CA ASN A 87 -2.01 -6.34 8.63
C ASN A 87 -2.69 -5.15 9.35
N LEU A 88 -2.51 -3.92 8.85
CA LEU A 88 -3.19 -2.73 9.38
C LEU A 88 -4.71 -2.79 9.17
N MET A 89 -5.16 -3.26 8.01
CA MET A 89 -6.58 -3.47 7.73
C MET A 89 -7.18 -4.59 8.59
N GLU A 90 -6.45 -5.67 8.86
CA GLU A 90 -6.88 -6.76 9.75
C GLU A 90 -6.94 -6.30 11.21
N SER A 91 -5.94 -5.57 11.69
CA SER A 91 -5.94 -4.98 13.04
C SER A 91 -7.09 -3.98 13.25
N SER A 92 -7.55 -3.33 12.19
CA SER A 92 -8.68 -2.38 12.24
C SER A 92 -10.05 -3.08 12.27
N ARG A 93 -10.13 -4.38 11.96
CA ARG A 93 -11.37 -5.18 12.01
C ARG A 93 -11.62 -5.83 13.38
N HIS A 94 -10.66 -5.76 14.30
CA HIS A 94 -10.86 -6.19 15.69
C HIS A 94 -10.67 -5.00 16.66
N PRO A 95 -11.71 -4.16 16.86
CA PRO A 95 -11.78 -3.39 18.09
C PRO A 95 -11.87 -4.37 19.26
N GLN A 96 -10.95 -4.24 20.21
CA GLN A 96 -10.94 -4.93 21.50
C GLN A 96 -12.35 -4.98 22.11
N GLN A 97 -12.97 -6.16 22.10
CA GLN A 97 -13.80 -6.56 23.23
C GLN A 97 -12.87 -7.20 24.27
N GLN A 98 -13.10 -6.83 25.52
CA GLN A 98 -12.39 -7.18 26.78
C GLN A 98 -11.34 -6.13 27.19
N GLN A 99 -11.43 -5.47 28.35
CA GLN A 99 -11.77 -6.03 29.67
C GLN A 99 -12.53 -5.03 30.56
N GLN A 100 -13.76 -5.36 30.95
CA GLN A 100 -14.28 -5.03 32.28
C GLN A 100 -14.30 -6.34 33.07
N GLN A 101 -13.27 -6.58 33.89
CA GLN A 101 -13.42 -7.50 35.02
C GLN A 101 -14.11 -6.72 36.14
N PRO A 102 -15.25 -7.17 36.69
CA PRO A 102 -15.70 -6.66 37.97
C PRO A 102 -14.75 -7.19 39.05
N GLU A 103 -14.02 -6.28 39.70
CA GLU A 103 -13.21 -6.57 40.89
C GLU A 103 -14.06 -7.33 41.92
N SER A 104 -13.55 -8.49 42.35
CA SER A 104 -14.12 -9.23 43.47
C SER A 104 -13.84 -8.48 44.78
N PRO A 105 -14.84 -8.23 45.65
CA PRO A 105 -14.60 -7.45 46.86
C PRO A 105 -13.72 -8.20 47.88
N LYS A 106 -12.63 -7.53 48.28
CA LYS A 106 -11.64 -7.97 49.27
C LYS A 106 -12.31 -8.27 50.62
N LYS A 107 -12.14 -9.50 51.13
CA LYS A 107 -12.46 -9.87 52.53
C LYS A 107 -11.69 -8.97 53.51
N SER A 108 -12.41 -8.19 54.30
CA SER A 108 -11.82 -7.42 55.41
C SER A 108 -11.37 -8.39 56.51
N LYS A 109 -10.07 -8.44 56.81
CA LYS A 109 -9.54 -9.05 58.03
C LYS A 109 -9.50 -7.99 59.13
N LYS A 110 -10.32 -8.17 60.16
CA LYS A 110 -10.40 -7.30 61.34
C LYS A 110 -9.24 -7.61 62.29
N LYS A 111 -8.31 -6.65 62.36
CA LYS A 111 -7.51 -6.15 63.51
C LYS A 111 -7.07 -7.14 64.61
N LYS A 112 -5.76 -7.42 64.63
CA LYS A 112 -4.97 -7.86 65.80
C LYS A 112 -5.04 -6.80 66.91
N GLN A 113 -5.37 -7.21 68.14
CA GLN A 113 -4.92 -6.54 69.37
C GLN A 113 -3.88 -7.44 70.04
N GLN A 114 -2.86 -6.80 70.59
CA GLN A 114 -1.63 -7.37 71.13
C GLN A 114 -1.50 -6.97 72.62
N PRO A 115 -0.53 -7.49 73.38
CA PRO A 115 -0.70 -8.50 74.43
C PRO A 115 -0.47 -7.91 75.85
N LYS A 116 -0.53 -8.75 76.89
CA LYS A 116 0.29 -8.66 78.13
C LYS A 116 0.12 -9.92 79.02
N PRO A 117 1.01 -10.19 80.00
CA PRO A 117 1.66 -11.48 80.14
C PRO A 117 1.48 -12.16 81.52
N GLU A 118 2.04 -13.38 81.61
CA GLU A 118 2.51 -14.14 82.79
C GLU A 118 1.52 -14.42 83.95
N THR A 119 1.38 -15.69 84.33
CA THR A 119 2.10 -16.27 85.50
C THR A 119 1.82 -17.78 85.64
N LYS A 120 2.86 -18.48 86.08
CA LYS A 120 3.04 -19.92 86.36
C LYS A 120 2.04 -20.50 87.38
N ARG A 121 1.71 -21.80 87.28
CA ARG A 121 2.05 -22.88 88.25
C ARG A 121 1.30 -24.19 87.98
N THR A 122 2.08 -25.28 87.95
CA THR A 122 1.91 -26.63 88.56
C THR A 122 0.60 -26.91 89.32
N ASN A 123 -0.02 -28.10 89.27
CA ASN A 123 0.47 -29.49 89.27
C ASN A 123 -0.35 -30.38 88.32
#